data_AF-A0A2N1VLS3-F1
#
_entry.id   AF-A0A2N1VLS3-F1
#
_cell.length_a   1.000
_cell.length_b   1.000
_cell.length_c   1.000
_cell.angle_alpha   90.00
_cell.angle_beta   90.00
_cell.angle_gamma   90.00
#
_symmetry.space_group_name_H-M   'P 1'
#
loop_
_entity.id
_entity.type
_entity.pdbx_description
1 polymer ?
#
loop_
_entity_poly.entity_id
_entity_poly.type
_entity_poly.pdbx_seq_one_letter_code
_entity_poly.pdbx_strand_id
1 'polypeptide(L)'
;MKKATFILIFFSIFTTGFSQKIKTNFEILQIMTNSKLTYEINIFAKTIECKDYSDRLNYHNFYNVSTDSGVYAYEIVVSEKAKPFFDKAEFYFERKEMDSALYFYKLTIEQDSALYYVMTYIGQLYGAKGDFATAEKWYKKVIEKNYIDYMAHWLLADIYLATNKINEAVDEITIARILNRNNPRIKKYMVDIFTKADRDTLDWCFSPQVEFKKIAENKISVGITSDGVNQNWIGYAMAKALWAYEPGYSESMGVPHGDYSTIEDKECLIALLTALKNAKIKIKNEPQLSILKEAFENKQIDEYIMYEIVLPQNPIVAYQLTVQSILKIKDYILNFRNPEL
;
A
#
# COMPACT_ATOMS: atom_id res chain seq x y z
N MET A 1 -29.00 -12.60 -13.13
CA MET A 1 -27.72 -12.01 -13.62
C MET A 1 -27.16 -11.15 -12.50
N LYS A 2 -26.10 -11.61 -11.83
CA LYS A 2 -25.47 -10.87 -10.73
C LYS A 2 -24.81 -9.62 -11.31
N LYS A 3 -25.21 -8.43 -10.85
CA LYS A 3 -24.45 -7.19 -11.11
C LYS A 3 -23.21 -7.26 -10.22
N ALA A 4 -22.11 -7.78 -10.76
CA ALA A 4 -20.81 -7.62 -10.14
C ALA A 4 -20.36 -6.18 -10.40
N THR A 5 -20.17 -5.39 -9.36
CA THR A 5 -19.50 -4.09 -9.47
C THR A 5 -18.04 -4.39 -9.76
N PHE A 6 -17.64 -4.25 -11.02
CA PHE A 6 -16.30 -4.48 -11.51
C PHE A 6 -15.46 -3.25 -11.18
N ILE A 7 -14.57 -3.33 -10.19
CA ILE A 7 -13.58 -2.28 -9.95
C ILE A 7 -12.32 -2.69 -10.71
N LEU A 8 -12.26 -2.26 -11.97
CA LEU A 8 -11.05 -2.35 -12.78
C LEU A 8 -10.29 -1.04 -12.64
N ILE A 9 -9.27 -1.02 -11.80
CA ILE A 9 -8.25 0.02 -11.89
C ILE A 9 -7.14 -0.56 -12.76
N PHE A 10 -7.05 -0.08 -13.99
CA PHE A 10 -5.88 -0.32 -14.84
C PHE A 10 -4.69 0.38 -14.17
N PHE A 11 -3.93 -0.35 -13.37
CA PHE A 11 -2.51 -0.03 -13.26
C PHE A 11 -1.87 -0.62 -14.50
N SER A 12 -1.28 0.22 -15.33
CA SER A 12 -0.51 -0.17 -16.53
C SER A 12 0.72 -0.97 -16.10
N ILE A 13 0.51 -2.22 -15.70
CA ILE A 13 1.57 -3.15 -15.34
C ILE A 13 2.02 -3.79 -16.66
N PHE A 14 3.10 -3.23 -17.20
CA PHE A 14 3.89 -3.72 -18.34
C PHE A 14 3.13 -3.92 -19.66
N THR A 15 3.01 -2.85 -20.45
CA THR A 15 2.85 -2.99 -21.91
C THR A 15 4.23 -3.25 -22.53
N THR A 16 4.44 -4.47 -23.04
CA THR A 16 5.70 -4.93 -23.65
C THR A 16 5.96 -4.36 -25.05
N GLY A 17 5.59 -3.11 -25.30
CA GLY A 17 5.69 -2.45 -26.62
C GLY A 17 6.68 -1.29 -26.69
N PHE A 18 7.03 -0.68 -25.55
CA PHE A 18 8.01 0.40 -25.49
C PHE A 18 9.23 -0.05 -24.69
N SER A 19 10.43 0.21 -25.22
CA SER A 19 11.66 0.12 -24.42
C SER A 19 11.61 1.25 -23.38
N GLN A 20 11.03 0.97 -22.22
CA GLN A 20 10.87 1.90 -21.10
C GLN A 20 12.23 2.16 -20.46
N LYS A 21 13.07 2.94 -21.15
CA LYS A 21 14.39 3.34 -20.65
C LYS A 21 14.22 4.56 -19.75
N ILE A 22 14.35 4.33 -18.45
CA ILE A 22 14.47 5.38 -17.42
C ILE A 22 15.56 6.38 -17.85
N LYS A 23 15.22 7.67 -17.83
CA LYS A 23 16.12 8.76 -18.19
C LYS A 23 17.06 9.08 -17.04
N THR A 24 18.30 9.36 -17.39
CA THR A 24 19.31 9.91 -16.48
C THR A 24 19.00 11.38 -16.17
N ASN A 25 19.52 11.91 -15.05
CA ASN A 25 19.40 13.34 -14.72
C ASN A 25 19.91 14.26 -15.84
N PHE A 26 20.90 13.82 -16.62
CA PHE A 26 21.41 14.55 -17.77
C PHE A 26 20.40 14.58 -18.93
N GLU A 27 19.83 13.43 -19.29
CA GLU A 27 18.77 13.35 -20.32
C GLU A 27 17.55 14.18 -19.91
N ILE A 28 17.12 14.12 -18.64
CA ILE A 28 16.02 14.93 -18.09
C ILE A 28 16.33 16.43 -18.27
N LEU A 29 17.51 16.88 -17.85
CA LEU A 29 17.92 18.28 -17.98
C LEU A 29 17.97 18.74 -19.45
N GLN A 30 18.45 17.88 -20.35
CA GLN A 30 18.48 18.17 -21.78
C GLN A 30 17.07 18.37 -22.35
N ILE A 31 16.12 17.51 -21.98
CA ILE A 31 14.73 17.65 -22.44
C ILE A 31 14.15 18.96 -21.91
N MET A 32 14.29 19.23 -20.60
CA MET A 32 13.79 20.47 -20.00
C MET A 32 14.39 21.74 -20.63
N THR A 33 15.67 21.70 -21.01
CA THR A 33 16.38 22.85 -21.61
C THR A 33 15.98 23.07 -23.08
N ASN A 34 15.67 22.00 -23.80
CA ASN A 34 15.25 22.06 -25.21
C ASN A 34 13.73 22.23 -25.37
N SER A 35 12.98 22.23 -24.27
CA SER A 35 11.53 22.36 -24.26
C SER A 35 11.08 23.76 -24.69
N LYS A 36 9.84 23.84 -25.19
CA LYS A 36 9.14 25.12 -25.32
C LYS A 36 8.64 25.65 -23.97
N LEU A 37 8.59 24.79 -22.96
CA LEU A 37 8.28 25.17 -21.59
C LEU A 37 9.52 25.74 -20.90
N THR A 38 9.30 26.78 -20.11
CA THR A 38 10.28 27.32 -19.17
C THR A 38 10.01 26.77 -17.78
N TYR A 39 10.99 26.08 -17.22
CA TYR A 39 10.94 25.56 -15.85
C TYR A 39 11.72 26.49 -14.92
N GLU A 40 11.02 27.12 -13.96
CA GLU A 40 11.63 27.97 -12.94
C GLU A 40 11.76 27.22 -11.62
N ILE A 41 12.99 26.93 -11.24
CA ILE A 41 13.28 26.30 -9.94
C ILE A 41 13.19 27.37 -8.86
N ASN A 42 12.32 27.14 -7.87
CA ASN A 42 12.14 28.00 -6.71
C ASN A 42 12.40 27.22 -5.43
N ILE A 43 13.02 27.89 -4.45
CA ILE A 43 13.27 27.30 -3.13
C ILE A 43 12.30 27.91 -2.14
N PHE A 44 11.62 27.09 -1.35
CA PHE A 44 10.77 27.56 -0.26
C PHE A 44 11.17 26.93 1.08
N ALA A 45 10.94 27.66 2.17
CA ALA A 45 11.38 27.27 3.51
C ALA A 45 10.39 26.34 4.24
N LYS A 46 9.14 26.25 3.77
CA LYS A 46 8.09 25.49 4.46
C LYS A 46 8.18 24.01 4.10
N THR A 47 8.36 23.15 5.10
CA THR A 47 8.31 21.69 4.92
C THR A 47 6.89 21.21 4.56
N ILE A 48 6.80 20.21 3.69
CA ILE A 48 5.54 19.57 3.30
C ILE A 48 5.25 18.44 4.29
N GLU A 49 4.15 18.58 5.02
CA GLU A 49 3.70 17.59 6.00
C GLU A 49 3.22 16.29 5.34
N CYS A 50 3.23 15.22 6.11
CA CYS A 50 2.63 13.95 5.71
C CYS A 50 1.14 14.14 5.43
N LYS A 51 0.72 13.73 4.23
CA LYS A 51 -0.70 13.67 3.91
C LYS A 51 -1.38 12.58 4.72
N ASP A 52 -2.51 12.92 5.34
CA ASP A 52 -3.37 11.96 6.01
C ASP A 52 -4.22 11.21 4.98
N TYR A 53 -4.19 9.88 5.09
CA TYR A 53 -4.96 8.94 4.25
C TYR A 53 -5.88 8.04 5.10
N SER A 54 -6.06 8.35 6.40
CA SER A 54 -6.80 7.51 7.35
C SER A 54 -8.28 7.30 7.01
N ASP A 55 -8.83 8.10 6.09
CA ASP A 55 -10.17 7.98 5.52
C ASP A 55 -10.28 6.96 4.37
N ARG A 56 -9.15 6.54 3.79
CA ARG A 56 -9.09 5.58 2.68
C ARG A 56 -8.78 4.19 3.20
N LEU A 57 -9.81 3.41 3.50
CA LEU A 57 -9.67 2.08 4.07
C LEU A 57 -10.11 0.98 3.11
N ASN A 58 -9.48 -0.18 3.26
CA ASN A 58 -9.97 -1.42 2.67
C ASN A 58 -10.95 -2.13 3.61
N TYR A 59 -11.82 -2.94 3.03
CA TYR A 59 -12.84 -3.76 3.65
C TYR A 59 -12.56 -5.25 3.36
N HIS A 60 -12.91 -6.13 4.29
CA HIS A 60 -12.60 -7.56 4.19
C HIS A 60 -13.65 -8.37 3.41
N ASN A 61 -14.68 -7.71 2.87
CA ASN A 61 -15.70 -8.31 2.01
C ASN A 61 -15.29 -8.40 0.53
N PHE A 62 -13.99 -8.49 0.24
CA PHE A 62 -13.46 -8.67 -1.11
C PHE A 62 -12.68 -9.98 -1.20
N TYR A 63 -12.69 -10.60 -2.38
CA TYR A 63 -11.82 -11.72 -2.72
C TYR A 63 -11.17 -11.48 -4.08
N ASN A 64 -10.05 -12.14 -4.34
CA ASN A 64 -9.39 -12.06 -5.64
C ASN A 64 -9.34 -13.39 -6.38
N VAL A 65 -9.19 -13.28 -7.69
CA VAL A 65 -9.04 -14.41 -8.60
C VAL A 65 -7.86 -14.12 -9.53
N SER A 66 -6.88 -15.00 -9.52
CA SER A 66 -5.77 -14.98 -10.46
C SER A 66 -6.18 -15.67 -11.76
N THR A 67 -5.92 -15.00 -12.89
CA THR A 67 -6.09 -15.55 -14.24
C THR A 67 -4.81 -15.30 -15.04
N ASP A 68 -4.72 -15.88 -16.24
CA ASP A 68 -3.61 -15.61 -17.16
C ASP A 68 -3.50 -14.13 -17.56
N SER A 69 -4.59 -13.37 -17.43
CA SER A 69 -4.67 -11.95 -17.75
C SER A 69 -4.50 -11.03 -16.53
N GLY A 70 -4.18 -11.56 -15.35
CA GLY A 70 -3.93 -10.76 -14.14
C GLY A 70 -4.77 -11.18 -12.93
N VAL A 71 -4.71 -10.36 -11.87
CA VAL A 71 -5.44 -10.58 -10.62
C VAL A 71 -6.62 -9.61 -10.54
N TYR A 72 -7.81 -10.16 -10.35
CA TYR A 72 -9.06 -9.40 -10.33
C TYR A 72 -9.71 -9.52 -8.96
N ALA A 73 -10.17 -8.40 -8.42
CA ALA A 73 -10.84 -8.33 -7.12
C ALA A 73 -12.36 -8.19 -7.32
N TYR A 74 -13.13 -8.87 -6.48
CA TYR A 74 -14.58 -8.88 -6.52
C TYR A 74 -15.14 -8.70 -5.11
N GLU A 75 -16.20 -7.90 -5.01
CA GLU A 75 -16.96 -7.78 -3.78
C GLU A 75 -17.77 -9.06 -3.53
N ILE A 76 -17.72 -9.55 -2.30
CA ILE A 76 -18.51 -10.67 -1.81
C ILE A 76 -19.92 -10.16 -1.51
N VAL A 77 -20.90 -10.68 -2.24
CA VAL A 77 -22.32 -10.34 -2.06
C VAL A 77 -23.04 -11.52 -1.42
N VAL A 78 -23.70 -11.27 -0.28
CA VAL A 78 -24.53 -12.28 0.41
C VAL A 78 -25.66 -12.74 -0.50
N SER A 79 -25.74 -14.05 -0.76
CA SER A 79 -26.83 -14.60 -1.57
C SER A 79 -28.20 -14.47 -0.90
N GLU A 80 -29.27 -14.45 -1.70
CA GLU A 80 -30.66 -14.38 -1.19
C GLU A 80 -30.99 -15.48 -0.18
N LYS A 81 -30.40 -16.68 -0.35
CA LYS A 81 -30.58 -17.80 0.57
C LYS A 81 -29.86 -17.60 1.90
N ALA A 82 -28.67 -17.00 1.88
CA ALA A 82 -27.88 -16.75 3.08
C ALA A 82 -28.36 -15.50 3.85
N LYS A 83 -28.95 -14.53 3.16
CA LYS A 83 -29.30 -13.22 3.73
C LYS A 83 -30.16 -13.29 5.01
N PRO A 84 -31.24 -14.10 5.10
CA PRO A 84 -32.03 -14.16 6.33
C PRO A 84 -31.27 -14.67 7.54
N PHE A 85 -30.27 -15.55 7.33
CA PHE A 85 -29.41 -16.05 8.40
C PHE A 85 -28.35 -15.02 8.77
N PHE A 86 -27.77 -14.34 7.78
CA PHE A 86 -26.80 -13.28 8.00
C PHE A 86 -27.41 -12.13 8.80
N ASP A 87 -28.59 -11.64 8.39
CA ASP A 87 -29.30 -10.55 9.10
C ASP A 87 -29.60 -10.93 10.56
N LYS A 88 -29.97 -12.19 10.84
CA LYS A 88 -30.15 -12.68 12.21
C LYS A 88 -28.84 -12.73 12.99
N ALA A 89 -27.75 -13.15 12.35
CA ALA A 89 -26.44 -13.22 12.98
C ALA A 89 -25.96 -11.83 13.42
N GLU A 90 -26.07 -10.83 12.53
CA GLU A 90 -25.74 -9.43 12.82
C GLU A 90 -26.62 -8.89 13.96
N PHE A 91 -27.94 -9.16 13.95
CA PHE A 91 -28.86 -8.74 15.02
C PHE A 91 -28.44 -9.26 16.41
N TYR A 92 -28.06 -10.54 16.50
CA TYR A 92 -27.59 -11.11 17.77
C TYR A 92 -26.19 -10.62 18.15
N PHE A 93 -25.32 -10.39 17.15
CA PHE A 93 -23.98 -9.87 17.35
C PHE A 93 -24.00 -8.46 17.96
N GLU A 94 -24.82 -7.55 17.43
CA GLU A 94 -25.00 -6.19 17.94
C GLU A 94 -25.47 -6.16 19.40
N ARG A 95 -26.26 -7.17 19.80
CA ARG A 95 -26.76 -7.35 21.18
C ARG A 95 -25.79 -8.07 22.09
N LYS A 96 -24.60 -8.43 21.60
CA LYS A 96 -23.57 -9.21 22.30
C LYS A 96 -24.02 -10.62 22.70
N GLU A 97 -25.05 -11.15 22.04
CA GLU A 97 -25.55 -12.50 22.23
C GLU A 97 -24.71 -13.49 21.41
N MET A 98 -23.47 -13.74 21.88
CA MET A 98 -22.42 -14.39 21.09
C MET A 98 -22.74 -15.83 20.64
N ASP A 99 -23.49 -16.62 21.42
CA ASP A 99 -23.87 -17.98 21.03
C ASP A 99 -24.90 -17.98 19.89
N SER A 100 -25.91 -17.11 19.98
CA SER A 100 -26.91 -16.93 18.94
C SER A 100 -26.29 -16.39 17.65
N ALA A 101 -25.40 -15.39 17.76
CA ALA A 101 -24.67 -14.86 16.61
C ALA A 101 -23.85 -15.96 15.92
N LEU A 102 -23.08 -16.74 16.69
CA LEU A 102 -22.27 -17.85 16.18
C LEU A 102 -23.13 -18.92 15.47
N TYR A 103 -24.28 -19.26 16.03
CA TYR A 103 -25.21 -20.21 15.42
C TYR A 103 -25.70 -19.71 14.05
N PHE A 104 -26.17 -18.46 13.96
CA PHE A 104 -26.67 -17.92 12.70
C PHE A 104 -25.58 -17.63 11.67
N TYR A 105 -24.36 -17.25 12.07
CA TYR A 105 -23.23 -17.16 11.14
C TYR A 105 -22.86 -18.52 10.54
N LYS A 106 -22.93 -19.61 11.32
CA LYS A 106 -22.72 -20.97 10.78
C LYS A 106 -23.79 -21.34 9.75
N LEU A 107 -25.07 -21.08 10.05
CA LEU A 107 -26.14 -21.28 9.08
C LEU A 107 -25.95 -20.42 7.81
N THR A 108 -25.42 -19.21 7.96
CA THR A 108 -25.12 -18.31 6.83
C THR A 108 -24.14 -18.96 5.86
N ILE A 109 -23.01 -19.50 6.36
CA ILE A 109 -21.99 -20.13 5.51
C ILE A 109 -22.40 -21.53 5.01
N GLU A 110 -23.38 -22.18 5.64
CA GLU A 110 -24.01 -23.40 5.12
C GLU A 110 -24.85 -23.11 3.86
N GLN A 111 -25.49 -21.94 3.81
CA GLN A 111 -26.23 -21.49 2.61
C GLN A 111 -25.30 -20.93 1.53
N ASP A 112 -24.19 -20.32 1.92
CA ASP A 112 -23.23 -19.69 1.01
C ASP A 112 -21.79 -19.77 1.55
N SER A 113 -21.05 -20.77 1.06
CA SER A 113 -19.70 -21.07 1.54
C SER A 113 -18.62 -20.12 1.01
N ALA A 114 -18.96 -19.20 0.11
CA ALA A 114 -18.04 -18.19 -0.43
C ALA A 114 -17.96 -16.91 0.42
N LEU A 115 -18.71 -16.84 1.53
CA LEU A 115 -18.71 -15.70 2.45
C LEU A 115 -17.51 -15.77 3.42
N TYR A 116 -16.30 -15.61 2.91
CA TYR A 116 -15.06 -15.74 3.69
C TYR A 116 -15.00 -14.77 4.89
N TYR A 117 -15.46 -13.54 4.70
CA TYR A 117 -15.54 -12.53 5.75
C TYR A 117 -16.46 -12.94 6.92
N VAL A 118 -17.48 -13.77 6.65
CA VAL A 118 -18.35 -14.36 7.70
C VAL A 118 -17.62 -15.46 8.46
N MET A 119 -16.75 -16.22 7.80
CA MET A 119 -15.86 -17.17 8.49
C MET A 119 -14.89 -16.44 9.42
N THR A 120 -14.43 -15.24 9.05
CA THR A 120 -13.65 -14.35 9.93
C THR A 120 -14.45 -13.96 11.17
N TYR A 121 -15.74 -13.61 11.05
CA TYR A 121 -16.61 -13.33 12.21
C TYR A 121 -16.82 -14.55 13.12
N ILE A 122 -16.92 -15.76 12.55
CA ILE A 122 -16.96 -17.00 13.33
C ILE A 122 -15.68 -17.15 14.16
N GLY A 123 -14.50 -16.97 13.54
CA GLY A 123 -13.21 -16.97 14.25
C GLY A 123 -13.16 -15.92 15.36
N GLN A 124 -13.66 -14.71 15.09
CA GLN A 124 -13.72 -13.61 16.06
C GLN A 124 -14.55 -13.98 17.30
N LEU A 125 -15.70 -14.62 17.11
CA LEU A 125 -16.54 -15.07 18.21
C LEU A 125 -15.89 -16.15 19.05
N TYR A 126 -15.13 -17.09 18.44
CA TYR A 126 -14.34 -18.06 19.20
C TYR A 126 -13.22 -17.38 20.00
N GLY A 127 -12.50 -16.43 19.38
CA GLY A 127 -11.45 -15.67 20.04
C GLY A 127 -11.96 -14.85 21.23
N ALA A 128 -13.12 -14.19 21.09
CA ALA A 128 -13.77 -13.45 22.17
C ALA A 128 -14.19 -14.34 23.36
N LYS A 129 -14.40 -15.63 23.13
CA LYS A 129 -14.68 -16.64 24.19
C LYS A 129 -13.42 -17.24 24.79
N GLY A 130 -12.23 -16.86 24.32
CA GLY A 130 -10.95 -17.43 24.74
C GLY A 130 -10.60 -18.78 24.09
N ASP A 131 -11.41 -19.27 23.16
CA ASP A 131 -11.09 -20.47 22.37
C ASP A 131 -10.17 -20.10 21.20
N PHE A 132 -8.93 -19.75 21.54
CA PHE A 132 -7.92 -19.33 20.59
C PHE A 132 -7.56 -20.44 19.59
N ALA A 133 -7.60 -21.71 20.02
CA ALA A 133 -7.29 -22.83 19.14
C ALA A 133 -8.32 -22.97 18.00
N THR A 134 -9.61 -22.82 18.30
CA THR A 134 -10.66 -22.85 17.27
C THR A 134 -10.62 -21.58 16.41
N ALA A 135 -10.40 -20.41 17.02
CA ALA A 135 -10.29 -19.16 16.28
C ALA A 135 -9.11 -19.16 15.28
N GLU A 136 -7.93 -19.65 15.69
CA GLU A 136 -6.76 -19.84 14.83
C GLU A 136 -7.09 -20.70 13.60
N LYS A 137 -7.81 -21.83 13.80
CA LYS A 137 -8.25 -22.70 12.70
C LYS A 137 -9.16 -21.98 11.71
N TRP A 138 -10.09 -21.16 12.20
CA TRP A 138 -10.99 -20.39 11.33
C TRP A 138 -10.25 -19.34 10.52
N TYR A 139 -9.34 -18.57 11.13
CA TYR A 139 -8.57 -17.56 10.40
C TYR A 139 -7.64 -18.19 9.36
N LYS A 140 -6.94 -19.29 9.70
CA LYS A 140 -6.12 -20.03 8.72
C LYS A 140 -6.94 -20.54 7.54
N LYS A 141 -8.16 -21.04 7.80
CA LYS A 141 -9.09 -21.46 6.75
C LYS A 141 -9.54 -20.30 5.85
N VAL A 142 -9.71 -19.10 6.41
CA VAL A 142 -10.00 -17.89 5.62
C VAL A 142 -8.80 -17.54 4.75
N ILE A 143 -7.60 -17.45 5.32
CA ILE A 143 -6.37 -17.07 4.61
C ILE A 143 -6.05 -18.04 3.48
N GLU A 144 -6.30 -19.35 3.67
CA GLU A 144 -6.17 -20.36 2.61
C GLU A 144 -7.12 -20.12 1.43
N LYS A 145 -8.33 -19.60 1.70
CA LYS A 145 -9.36 -19.36 0.68
C LYS A 145 -9.33 -17.95 0.09
N ASN A 146 -8.90 -16.98 0.88
CA ASN A 146 -8.93 -15.56 0.59
C ASN A 146 -7.80 -14.84 1.34
N TYR A 147 -6.60 -14.91 0.76
CA TYR A 147 -5.39 -14.33 1.35
C TYR A 147 -5.46 -12.80 1.53
N ILE A 148 -6.37 -12.11 0.86
CA ILE A 148 -6.52 -10.65 0.97
C ILE A 148 -7.48 -10.22 2.09
N ASP A 149 -8.00 -11.14 2.90
CA ASP A 149 -8.76 -10.81 4.10
C ASP A 149 -7.82 -10.25 5.19
N TYR A 150 -7.66 -8.94 5.19
CA TYR A 150 -6.80 -8.24 6.16
C TYR A 150 -7.24 -8.49 7.62
N MET A 151 -8.53 -8.73 7.86
CA MET A 151 -9.08 -8.88 9.20
C MET A 151 -8.76 -10.26 9.76
N ALA A 152 -8.77 -11.30 8.93
CA ALA A 152 -8.29 -12.64 9.31
C ALA A 152 -6.80 -12.63 9.69
N HIS A 153 -5.96 -11.96 8.89
CA HIS A 153 -4.52 -11.78 9.20
C HIS A 153 -4.33 -11.01 10.52
N TRP A 154 -5.02 -9.88 10.69
CA TRP A 154 -4.92 -9.09 11.92
C TRP A 154 -5.35 -9.88 13.16
N LEU A 155 -6.52 -10.52 13.13
CA LEU A 155 -7.02 -11.26 14.29
C LEU A 155 -6.19 -12.52 14.57
N LEU A 156 -5.56 -13.10 13.56
CA LEU A 156 -4.59 -14.17 13.75
C LEU A 156 -3.31 -13.65 14.44
N ALA A 157 -2.83 -12.47 14.08
CA ALA A 157 -1.73 -11.81 14.78
C ALA A 157 -2.04 -11.56 16.26
N ASP A 158 -3.27 -11.13 16.57
CA ASP A 158 -3.72 -10.93 17.95
C ASP A 158 -3.71 -12.24 18.75
N ILE A 159 -4.16 -13.36 18.15
CA ILE A 159 -4.09 -14.69 18.78
C ILE A 159 -2.63 -15.12 19.01
N TYR A 160 -1.77 -14.93 18.01
CA TYR A 160 -0.36 -15.28 18.13
C TYR A 160 0.32 -14.45 19.23
N LEU A 161 0.01 -13.16 19.33
CA LEU A 161 0.48 -12.31 20.43
C LEU A 161 -0.03 -12.80 21.79
N ALA A 162 -1.32 -13.13 21.90
CA ALA A 162 -1.93 -13.63 23.14
C ALA A 162 -1.39 -15.00 23.58
N THR A 163 -0.90 -15.79 22.62
CA THR A 163 -0.31 -17.12 22.85
C THR A 163 1.22 -17.12 22.83
N ASN A 164 1.85 -15.93 22.91
CA ASN A 164 3.29 -15.72 22.97
C ASN A 164 4.09 -16.24 21.75
N LYS A 165 3.44 -16.31 20.59
CA LYS A 165 4.01 -16.63 19.27
C LYS A 165 4.39 -15.33 18.55
N ILE A 166 5.42 -14.64 19.05
CA ILE A 166 5.71 -13.25 18.66
C ILE A 166 6.11 -13.12 17.19
N ASN A 167 6.92 -14.05 16.66
CA ASN A 167 7.37 -13.98 15.27
C ASN A 167 6.21 -14.19 14.29
N GLU A 168 5.31 -15.14 14.60
CA GLU A 168 4.12 -15.34 13.80
C GLU A 168 3.17 -14.14 13.90
N ALA A 169 3.09 -13.47 15.05
CA ALA A 169 2.33 -12.23 15.19
C ALA A 169 2.92 -11.10 14.31
N VAL A 170 4.25 -10.97 14.26
CA VAL A 170 4.96 -10.02 13.38
C VAL A 170 4.61 -10.27 11.92
N ASP A 171 4.65 -11.53 11.48
CA ASP A 171 4.33 -11.89 10.10
C ASP A 171 2.90 -11.49 9.71
N GLU A 172 1.92 -11.89 10.52
CA GLU A 172 0.51 -11.71 10.21
C GLU A 172 0.07 -10.23 10.31
N ILE A 173 0.57 -9.48 11.30
CA ILE A 173 0.23 -8.05 11.41
C ILE A 173 0.85 -7.23 10.27
N THR A 174 2.01 -7.65 9.78
CA THR A 174 2.65 -7.00 8.63
C THR A 174 1.81 -7.19 7.37
N ILE A 175 1.30 -8.41 7.14
CA ILE A 175 0.38 -8.69 6.01
C ILE A 175 -0.91 -7.88 6.15
N ALA A 176 -1.52 -7.87 7.34
CA ALA A 176 -2.72 -7.06 7.59
C ALA A 176 -2.47 -5.56 7.32
N ARG A 177 -1.27 -5.06 7.66
CA ARG A 177 -0.87 -3.68 7.38
C ARG A 177 -0.70 -3.42 5.90
N ILE A 178 -0.13 -4.34 5.12
CA ILE A 178 -0.06 -4.22 3.65
C ILE A 178 -1.46 -4.16 3.05
N LEU A 179 -2.34 -5.06 3.49
CA LEU A 179 -3.70 -5.18 2.95
C LEU A 179 -4.62 -4.01 3.35
N ASN A 180 -4.30 -3.26 4.41
CA ASN A 180 -5.05 -2.09 4.84
C ASN A 180 -4.12 -0.99 5.39
N ARG A 181 -3.28 -0.47 4.49
CA ARG A 181 -2.14 0.44 4.76
C ARG A 181 -2.48 1.74 5.48
N ASN A 182 -3.73 2.15 5.50
CA ASN A 182 -4.15 3.41 6.13
C ASN A 182 -4.90 3.19 7.45
N ASN A 183 -5.22 1.95 7.82
CA ASN A 183 -6.00 1.66 9.00
C ASN A 183 -5.22 2.02 10.28
N PRO A 184 -5.65 3.02 11.07
CA PRO A 184 -4.92 3.49 12.25
C PRO A 184 -4.94 2.46 13.38
N ARG A 185 -5.95 1.60 13.43
CA ARG A 185 -6.01 0.50 14.41
C ARG A 185 -4.92 -0.51 14.10
N ILE A 186 -4.85 -1.01 12.86
CA ILE A 186 -3.81 -1.97 12.47
C ILE A 186 -2.41 -1.39 12.67
N LYS A 187 -2.20 -0.09 12.37
CA LYS A 187 -0.93 0.60 12.67
C LYS A 187 -0.57 0.49 14.15
N LYS A 188 -1.52 0.76 15.05
CA LYS A 188 -1.31 0.67 16.49
C LYS A 188 -0.94 -0.76 16.92
N TYR A 189 -1.70 -1.77 16.47
CA TYR A 189 -1.41 -3.17 16.78
C TYR A 189 -0.04 -3.63 16.24
N MET A 190 0.34 -3.18 15.05
CA MET A 190 1.67 -3.42 14.49
C MET A 190 2.76 -2.84 15.37
N VAL A 191 2.62 -1.58 15.84
CA VAL A 191 3.58 -0.96 16.76
C VAL A 191 3.68 -1.72 18.07
N ASP A 192 2.55 -2.15 18.65
CA ASP A 192 2.52 -2.93 19.90
C ASP A 192 3.24 -4.28 19.74
N ILE A 193 3.01 -4.99 18.62
CA ILE A 193 3.67 -6.27 18.31
C ILE A 193 5.16 -6.07 18.02
N PHE A 194 5.52 -5.05 17.23
CA PHE A 194 6.90 -4.78 16.83
C PHE A 194 7.76 -4.33 18.00
N THR A 195 7.19 -3.55 18.93
CA THR A 195 7.87 -3.20 20.19
C THR A 195 8.20 -4.44 21.02
N LYS A 196 7.27 -5.41 21.09
CA LYS A 196 7.53 -6.69 21.78
C LYS A 196 8.54 -7.59 21.07
N ALA A 197 8.66 -7.42 19.75
CA ALA A 197 9.62 -8.14 18.91
C ALA A 197 10.97 -7.42 18.76
N ASP A 198 11.20 -6.34 19.51
CA ASP A 198 12.41 -5.51 19.44
C ASP A 198 12.74 -5.00 18.03
N ARG A 199 11.72 -4.46 17.36
CA ARG A 199 11.82 -3.91 15.99
C ARG A 199 11.67 -2.40 15.98
N ASP A 200 12.31 -1.75 15.00
CA ASP A 200 12.15 -0.31 14.77
C ASP A 200 10.66 0.01 14.51
N THR A 201 10.16 1.02 15.21
CA THR A 201 8.76 1.49 15.12
C THR A 201 8.67 2.95 14.67
N LEU A 202 9.75 3.51 14.12
CA LEU A 202 9.82 4.90 13.68
C LEU A 202 8.69 5.25 12.70
N ASP A 203 7.87 6.20 13.11
CA ASP A 203 6.73 6.68 12.33
C ASP A 203 7.17 7.78 11.35
N TRP A 204 7.08 7.48 10.06
CA TRP A 204 7.36 8.41 8.98
C TRP A 204 6.55 8.01 7.74
N CYS A 205 6.33 8.96 6.84
CA CYS A 205 5.70 8.74 5.54
C CYS A 205 6.61 9.26 4.42
N PHE A 206 6.45 8.70 3.22
CA PHE A 206 7.04 9.30 2.02
C PHE A 206 6.31 10.60 1.69
N SER A 207 7.01 11.72 1.78
CA SER A 207 6.49 13.06 1.50
C SER A 207 7.53 13.81 0.67
N PRO A 208 7.44 13.73 -0.67
CA PRO A 208 8.29 14.52 -1.56
C PRO A 208 8.16 15.99 -1.23
N GLN A 209 9.29 16.64 -1.00
CA GLN A 209 9.30 18.06 -0.63
C GLN A 209 9.34 18.95 -1.87
N VAL A 210 8.38 18.75 -2.76
CA VAL A 210 8.27 19.43 -4.06
C VAL A 210 6.86 19.96 -4.29
N GLU A 211 6.75 21.11 -4.95
CA GLU A 211 5.47 21.70 -5.34
C GLU A 211 5.54 22.21 -6.78
N PHE A 212 4.42 22.15 -7.50
CA PHE A 212 4.37 22.59 -8.90
C PHE A 212 3.23 23.57 -9.12
N LYS A 213 3.50 24.60 -9.93
CA LYS A 213 2.48 25.58 -10.32
C LYS A 213 2.69 26.02 -11.77
N LYS A 214 1.68 25.85 -12.62
CA LYS A 214 1.64 26.50 -13.94
C LYS A 214 1.40 27.99 -13.74
N ILE A 215 2.40 28.82 -14.04
CA ILE A 215 2.37 30.28 -13.79
C ILE A 215 2.17 31.10 -15.07
N ALA A 216 2.40 30.50 -16.23
CA ALA A 216 1.95 31.01 -17.53
C ALA A 216 1.73 29.85 -18.50
N GLU A 217 1.26 30.13 -19.72
CA GLU A 217 0.99 29.11 -20.75
C GLU A 217 2.16 28.14 -20.94
N ASN A 218 3.38 28.69 -21.06
CA ASN A 218 4.62 27.94 -21.28
C ASN A 218 5.58 28.02 -20.09
N LYS A 219 5.07 28.25 -18.87
CA LYS A 219 5.92 28.52 -17.71
C LYS A 219 5.47 27.76 -16.47
N ILE A 220 6.34 26.90 -15.97
CA ILE A 220 6.11 26.03 -14.83
C ILE A 220 7.05 26.43 -13.70
N SER A 221 6.50 26.75 -12.53
CA SER A 221 7.26 26.86 -11.30
C SER A 221 7.46 25.47 -10.70
N VAL A 222 8.72 25.10 -10.47
CA VAL A 222 9.16 23.88 -9.80
C VAL A 222 9.72 24.27 -8.43
N GLY A 223 8.89 24.17 -7.41
CA GLY A 223 9.27 24.44 -6.04
C GLY A 223 9.95 23.22 -5.41
N ILE A 224 11.04 23.45 -4.68
CA ILE A 224 11.64 22.46 -3.76
C ILE A 224 11.84 23.08 -2.39
N THR A 225 11.62 22.30 -1.32
CA THR A 225 12.03 22.78 0.00
C THR A 225 13.54 22.72 0.13
N SER A 226 14.12 23.67 0.86
CA SER A 226 15.47 23.53 1.40
C SER A 226 15.40 23.52 2.93
N ASP A 227 16.17 22.63 3.54
CA ASP A 227 16.45 22.63 4.99
C ASP A 227 17.47 23.73 5.39
N GLY A 228 17.74 24.68 4.49
CA GLY A 228 18.73 25.74 4.65
C GLY A 228 20.13 25.37 4.15
N VAL A 229 20.42 24.10 3.87
CA VAL A 229 21.76 23.64 3.44
C VAL A 229 21.71 22.78 2.18
N ASN A 230 20.70 21.93 2.02
CA ASN A 230 20.65 20.94 0.94
C ASN A 230 19.39 21.08 0.07
N GLN A 231 19.56 20.79 -1.22
CA GLN A 231 18.50 20.72 -2.23
C GLN A 231 18.16 19.25 -2.54
N ASN A 232 17.79 18.50 -1.49
CA ASN A 232 17.69 17.04 -1.56
C ASN A 232 16.77 16.55 -2.69
N TRP A 233 15.75 17.32 -3.02
CA TRP A 233 14.66 16.90 -3.90
C TRP A 233 14.78 17.37 -5.36
N ILE A 234 15.87 18.04 -5.76
CA ILE A 234 15.97 18.61 -7.12
C ILE A 234 15.85 17.56 -8.23
N GLY A 235 16.49 16.39 -8.06
CA GLY A 235 16.40 15.30 -9.03
C GLY A 235 14.97 14.77 -9.16
N TYR A 236 14.28 14.58 -8.02
CA TYR A 236 12.87 14.21 -7.99
C TYR A 236 11.99 15.26 -8.68
N ALA A 237 12.20 16.54 -8.34
CA ALA A 237 11.39 17.65 -8.82
C ALA A 237 11.48 17.82 -10.34
N MET A 238 12.68 17.69 -10.90
CA MET A 238 12.90 17.76 -12.35
C MET A 238 12.20 16.61 -13.08
N ALA A 239 12.40 15.37 -12.63
CA ALA A 239 11.74 14.20 -13.21
C ALA A 239 10.21 14.33 -13.13
N LYS A 240 9.68 14.68 -11.95
CA LYS A 240 8.24 14.81 -11.73
C LYS A 240 7.63 15.96 -12.54
N ALA A 241 8.33 17.08 -12.68
CA ALA A 241 7.90 18.18 -13.55
C ALA A 241 7.83 17.75 -15.03
N LEU A 242 8.82 16.96 -15.47
CA LEU A 242 8.88 16.43 -16.82
C LEU A 242 7.67 15.52 -17.10
N TRP A 243 7.38 14.57 -16.20
CA TRP A 243 6.18 13.72 -16.29
C TRP A 243 4.87 14.51 -16.29
N ALA A 244 4.75 15.50 -15.41
CA ALA A 244 3.49 16.22 -15.24
C ALA A 244 3.20 17.25 -16.34
N TYR A 245 4.23 17.85 -16.95
CA TYR A 245 4.05 19.03 -17.80
C TYR A 245 4.67 18.94 -19.19
N GLU A 246 5.70 18.12 -19.41
CA GLU A 246 6.36 18.07 -20.72
C GLU A 246 5.45 17.40 -21.76
N PRO A 247 5.11 18.10 -22.86
CA PRO A 247 4.16 17.57 -23.85
C PRO A 247 4.64 16.25 -24.46
N GLY A 248 3.83 15.20 -24.31
CA GLY A 248 4.09 13.87 -24.89
C GLY A 248 5.12 13.04 -24.13
N TYR A 249 5.68 13.51 -23.01
CA TYR A 249 6.71 12.76 -22.29
C TYR A 249 6.14 11.49 -21.66
N SER A 250 5.04 11.59 -20.91
CA SER A 250 4.33 10.44 -20.34
C SER A 250 4.00 9.39 -21.40
N GLU A 251 3.49 9.82 -22.55
CA GLU A 251 3.10 8.95 -23.65
C GLU A 251 4.30 8.30 -24.32
N SER A 252 5.44 9.01 -24.40
CA SER A 252 6.70 8.44 -24.87
C SER A 252 7.22 7.32 -23.96
N MET A 253 6.81 7.32 -22.69
CA MET A 253 7.09 6.27 -21.71
C MET A 253 5.97 5.20 -21.67
N GLY A 254 4.98 5.28 -22.55
CA GLY A 254 3.88 4.33 -22.67
C GLY A 254 2.75 4.54 -21.66
N VAL A 255 2.66 5.71 -21.04
CA VAL A 255 1.65 6.07 -20.04
C VAL A 255 0.76 7.17 -20.60
N PRO A 256 -0.57 6.99 -20.68
CA PRO A 256 -1.47 8.06 -21.08
C PRO A 256 -1.33 9.29 -20.17
N HIS A 257 -1.43 10.49 -20.73
CA HIS A 257 -1.29 11.71 -19.95
C HIS A 257 -2.35 11.81 -18.86
N GLY A 258 -1.89 12.05 -17.62
CA GLY A 258 -2.75 12.16 -16.43
C GLY A 258 -2.98 10.84 -15.69
N ASP A 259 -2.61 9.69 -16.28
CA ASP A 259 -2.70 8.40 -15.62
C ASP A 259 -1.53 8.20 -14.63
N TYR A 260 -1.81 7.54 -13.51
CA TYR A 260 -0.77 7.16 -12.56
C TYR A 260 0.15 6.08 -13.13
N SER A 261 1.45 6.17 -12.84
CA SER A 261 2.44 5.16 -13.26
C SER A 261 3.51 4.89 -12.21
N THR A 262 3.78 3.62 -11.94
CA THR A 262 4.94 3.21 -11.14
C THR A 262 6.27 3.46 -11.87
N ILE A 263 6.25 3.60 -13.21
CA ILE A 263 7.44 3.97 -14.01
C ILE A 263 7.84 5.41 -13.70
N GLU A 264 6.85 6.30 -13.60
CA GLU A 264 7.06 7.69 -13.18
C GLU A 264 7.69 7.76 -11.79
N ASP A 265 7.09 7.08 -10.81
CA ASP A 265 7.63 7.04 -9.45
C ASP A 265 9.07 6.51 -9.45
N LYS A 266 9.33 5.42 -10.18
CA LYS A 266 10.66 4.82 -10.28
C LYS A 266 11.68 5.77 -10.89
N GLU A 267 11.34 6.46 -11.98
CA GLU A 267 12.24 7.47 -12.59
C GLU A 267 12.51 8.62 -11.63
N CYS A 268 11.48 9.14 -10.95
CA CYS A 268 11.64 10.23 -9.98
C CYS A 268 12.53 9.82 -8.80
N LEU A 269 12.37 8.61 -8.27
CA LEU A 269 13.18 8.10 -7.16
C LEU A 269 14.62 7.80 -7.58
N ILE A 270 14.85 7.28 -8.79
CA ILE A 270 16.21 7.08 -9.32
C ILE A 270 16.90 8.41 -9.57
N ALA A 271 16.18 9.40 -10.11
CA ALA A 271 16.69 10.75 -10.33
C ALA A 271 17.10 11.42 -9.01
N LEU A 272 16.27 11.26 -7.98
CA LEU A 272 16.52 11.68 -6.60
C LEU A 272 17.81 11.07 -6.04
N LEU A 273 17.91 9.73 -6.00
CA LEU A 273 19.08 9.03 -5.46
C LEU A 273 20.36 9.38 -6.22
N THR A 274 20.28 9.54 -7.54
CA THR A 274 21.41 9.94 -8.38
C THR A 274 21.88 11.36 -8.05
N ALA A 275 20.95 12.30 -7.86
CA ALA A 275 21.27 13.68 -7.49
C ALA A 275 21.94 13.74 -6.10
N LEU A 276 21.37 13.04 -5.11
CA LEU A 276 21.91 12.94 -3.75
C LEU A 276 23.33 12.37 -3.75
N LYS A 277 23.56 11.29 -4.51
CA LYS A 277 24.87 10.65 -4.66
C LYS A 277 25.90 11.60 -5.28
N ASN A 278 25.54 12.26 -6.38
CA ASN A 278 26.44 13.18 -7.10
C ASN A 278 26.81 14.39 -6.24
N ALA A 279 25.86 14.92 -5.47
CA ALA A 279 26.06 16.04 -4.55
C ALA A 279 26.72 15.63 -3.22
N LYS A 280 26.96 14.33 -2.98
CA LYS A 280 27.51 13.79 -1.72
C LYS A 280 26.72 14.21 -0.48
N ILE A 281 25.40 14.32 -0.61
CA ILE A 281 24.50 14.72 0.48
C ILE A 281 24.36 13.57 1.48
N LYS A 282 24.42 13.90 2.77
CA LYS A 282 24.22 12.94 3.86
C LYS A 282 22.75 12.91 4.26
N ILE A 283 22.12 11.73 4.11
CA ILE A 283 20.68 11.53 4.34
C ILE A 283 20.38 10.69 5.58
N LYS A 284 21.37 10.40 6.45
CA LYS A 284 21.21 9.46 7.58
C LYS A 284 20.05 9.84 8.52
N ASN A 285 19.76 11.12 8.66
CA ASN A 285 18.69 11.63 9.53
C ASN A 285 17.35 11.83 8.79
N GLU A 286 17.23 11.36 7.55
CA GLU A 286 16.01 11.42 6.74
C GLU A 286 15.51 10.00 6.46
N PRO A 287 14.66 9.41 7.33
CA PRO A 287 14.26 8.01 7.23
C PRO A 287 13.71 7.63 5.86
N GLN A 288 12.86 8.48 5.27
CA GLN A 288 12.27 8.25 3.95
C GLN A 288 13.33 8.11 2.83
N LEU A 289 14.46 8.82 2.94
CA LEU A 289 15.54 8.77 1.95
C LEU A 289 16.54 7.66 2.25
N SER A 290 16.90 7.47 3.52
CA SER A 290 17.74 6.35 3.97
C SER A 290 17.16 5.00 3.55
N ILE A 291 15.87 4.78 3.85
CA ILE A 291 15.20 3.52 3.55
C ILE A 291 14.97 3.34 2.04
N LEU A 292 14.68 4.43 1.31
CA LEU A 292 14.64 4.40 -0.15
C LEU A 292 15.98 3.95 -0.74
N LYS A 293 17.10 4.49 -0.22
CA LYS A 293 18.44 4.13 -0.68
C LYS A 293 18.71 2.65 -0.42
N GLU A 294 18.40 2.14 0.78
CA GLU A 294 18.58 0.74 1.13
C GLU A 294 17.73 -0.19 0.25
N ALA A 295 16.46 0.14 0.04
CA ALA A 295 15.58 -0.60 -0.86
C ALA A 295 16.15 -0.62 -2.29
N PHE A 296 16.65 0.51 -2.80
CA PHE A 296 17.26 0.59 -4.12
C PHE A 296 18.52 -0.28 -4.24
N GLU A 297 19.44 -0.20 -3.27
CA GLU A 297 20.69 -0.98 -3.24
C GLU A 297 20.42 -2.50 -3.16
N ASN A 298 19.30 -2.89 -2.55
CA ASN A 298 18.86 -4.29 -2.41
C ASN A 298 17.82 -4.72 -3.47
N LYS A 299 17.63 -3.94 -4.53
CA LYS A 299 16.70 -4.25 -5.64
C LYS A 299 15.22 -4.39 -5.22
N GLN A 300 14.81 -3.69 -4.18
CA GLN A 300 13.44 -3.63 -3.64
C GLN A 300 12.75 -2.26 -3.81
N ILE A 301 13.18 -1.48 -4.81
CA ILE A 301 12.55 -0.17 -5.10
C ILE A 301 11.06 -0.32 -5.46
N ASP A 302 10.66 -1.42 -6.09
CA ASP A 302 9.27 -1.63 -6.50
C ASP A 302 8.38 -1.92 -5.27
N GLU A 303 8.89 -2.63 -4.27
CA GLU A 303 8.23 -2.86 -2.98
C GLU A 303 8.13 -1.56 -2.17
N TYR A 304 9.17 -0.72 -2.17
CA TYR A 304 9.12 0.63 -1.59
C TYR A 304 8.01 1.48 -2.24
N ILE A 305 7.97 1.53 -3.59
CA ILE A 305 6.94 2.27 -4.34
C ILE A 305 5.56 1.74 -3.96
N MET A 306 5.38 0.42 -3.93
CA MET A 306 4.09 -0.18 -3.61
C MET A 306 3.63 0.19 -2.19
N TYR A 307 4.49 0.03 -1.19
CA TYR A 307 4.10 0.21 0.22
C TYR A 307 4.07 1.65 0.70
N GLU A 308 4.99 2.50 0.26
CA GLU A 308 5.11 3.88 0.74
C GLU A 308 4.38 4.90 -0.15
N ILE A 309 4.09 4.55 -1.41
CA ILE A 309 3.48 5.47 -2.39
C ILE A 309 2.10 4.98 -2.83
N VAL A 310 2.03 3.79 -3.42
CA VAL A 310 0.79 3.27 -4.05
C VAL A 310 -0.28 2.98 -3.00
N LEU A 311 0.01 2.13 -2.02
CA LEU A 311 -0.98 1.64 -1.05
C LEU A 311 -1.54 2.76 -0.15
N PRO A 312 -0.78 3.78 0.29
CA PRO A 312 -1.36 4.92 0.99
C PRO A 312 -2.35 5.71 0.13
N GLN A 313 -2.00 5.96 -1.14
CA GLN A 313 -2.83 6.75 -2.05
C GLN A 313 -4.06 5.98 -2.54
N ASN A 314 -3.88 4.71 -2.89
CA ASN A 314 -4.86 3.83 -3.52
C ASN A 314 -4.84 2.44 -2.84
N PRO A 315 -5.37 2.32 -1.62
CA PRO A 315 -5.27 1.08 -0.83
C PRO A 315 -5.95 -0.12 -1.50
N ILE A 316 -6.98 0.11 -2.34
CA ILE A 316 -7.69 -0.93 -3.07
C ILE A 316 -6.81 -1.78 -4.00
N VAL A 317 -5.62 -1.28 -4.37
CA VAL A 317 -4.59 -2.03 -5.11
C VAL A 317 -4.18 -3.31 -4.37
N ALA A 318 -4.24 -3.31 -3.04
CA ALA A 318 -3.89 -4.48 -2.24
C ALA A 318 -4.67 -5.75 -2.64
N TYR A 319 -5.92 -5.61 -3.09
CA TYR A 319 -6.73 -6.76 -3.50
C TYR A 319 -6.22 -7.42 -4.80
N GLN A 320 -5.45 -6.69 -5.61
CA GLN A 320 -4.90 -7.16 -6.87
C GLN A 320 -3.46 -7.68 -6.73
N LEU A 321 -2.89 -7.64 -5.52
CA LEU A 321 -1.56 -8.21 -5.28
C LEU A 321 -1.63 -9.73 -5.20
N THR A 322 -0.68 -10.40 -5.86
CA THR A 322 -0.47 -11.84 -5.64
C THR A 322 0.10 -12.08 -4.24
N VAL A 323 -0.07 -13.29 -3.71
CA VAL A 323 0.58 -13.70 -2.44
C VAL A 323 2.08 -13.44 -2.50
N GLN A 324 2.73 -13.77 -3.62
CA GLN A 324 4.17 -13.54 -3.78
C GLN A 324 4.55 -12.06 -3.75
N SER A 325 3.73 -11.18 -4.31
CA SER A 325 3.92 -9.73 -4.25
C SER A 325 3.80 -9.21 -2.82
N ILE A 326 2.79 -9.69 -2.07
CA ILE A 326 2.60 -9.33 -0.66
C ILE A 326 3.79 -9.78 0.18
N LEU A 327 4.30 -11.00 -0.04
CA LEU A 327 5.47 -11.51 0.67
C LEU A 327 6.74 -10.70 0.38
N LYS A 328 6.96 -10.24 -0.86
CA LYS A 328 8.10 -9.35 -1.16
C LYS A 328 7.98 -7.99 -0.45
N ILE A 329 6.78 -7.43 -0.40
CA ILE A 329 6.53 -6.19 0.36
C ILE A 329 6.77 -6.44 1.86
N LYS A 330 6.33 -7.59 2.39
CA LYS A 330 6.62 -8.00 3.77
C LYS A 330 8.13 -8.04 4.01
N ASP A 331 8.90 -8.63 3.10
CA ASP A 331 10.37 -8.68 3.20
C ASP A 331 10.99 -7.28 3.21
N TYR A 332 10.49 -6.35 2.37
CA TYR A 332 10.91 -4.95 2.42
C TYR A 332 10.63 -4.32 3.80
N ILE A 333 9.43 -4.56 4.35
CA ILE A 333 9.05 -3.99 5.64
C ILE A 333 9.94 -4.51 6.76
N LEU A 334 10.11 -5.83 6.84
CA LEU A 334 10.81 -6.48 7.95
C LEU A 334 12.32 -6.30 7.90
N ASN A 335 12.92 -6.09 6.72
CA ASN A 335 14.37 -5.96 6.59
C ASN A 335 14.85 -4.51 6.51
N PHE A 336 14.01 -3.55 6.09
CA PHE A 336 14.44 -2.17 5.83
C PHE A 336 13.53 -1.12 6.49
N ARG A 337 12.20 -1.25 6.39
CA ARG A 337 11.28 -0.25 6.96
C ARG A 337 11.22 -0.29 8.49
N ASN A 338 11.29 -1.49 9.04
CA ASN A 338 11.14 -1.82 10.46
C ASN A 338 12.08 -2.99 10.84
N PRO A 339 13.41 -2.85 10.68
CA PRO A 339 14.37 -3.91 11.00
C PRO A 339 14.36 -4.24 12.50
N GLU A 340 14.95 -5.39 12.86
CA GLU A 340 15.28 -5.73 14.26
C GLU A 340 16.36 -4.76 14.80
N LEU A 341 16.26 -4.42 16.09
CA LEU A 341 17.12 -3.43 16.77
C LEU A 341 18.41 -4.01 17.37
#